data_AF-A0A948Y9P1-F1
#
_entry.id   AF-A0A948Y9P1-F1
#
_cell.length_a   1.000
_cell.length_b   1.000
_cell.length_c   1.000
_cell.angle_alpha   90.00
_cell.angle_beta   90.00
_cell.angle_gamma   90.00
#
_symmetry.space_group_name_H-M   'P 1'
#
loop_
_entity.id
_entity.type
_entity.pdbx_description
1 polymer ?
#
loop_
_entity_poly.entity_id
_entity_poly.type
_entity_poly.pdbx_seq_one_letter_code
_entity_poly.pdbx_strand_id
1 'polypeptide(L)'
;MSNIRTLAGLLVPLSLSISLISLCLIFFLVKVINKPFLISPLTLPFLSDTINNDTSIIELEKLLQDKKISYININKISKSLVIELTNSGEVIISSQKELNTQISSLQYLLARLTMEGKDFLRLDLRFDKPVIVLR
;
A
#
# COMPACT_ATOMS: atom_id res chain seq x y z
N MET A 1 -42.06 -51.52 26.81
CA MET A 1 -42.04 -50.06 26.53
C MET A 1 -40.87 -49.36 27.23
N SER A 2 -39.63 -49.87 27.12
CA SER A 2 -38.45 -49.34 27.85
C SER A 2 -37.47 -48.57 26.94
N ASN A 3 -37.37 -48.94 25.66
CA ASN A 3 -36.30 -48.48 24.76
C ASN A 3 -36.49 -47.06 24.19
N ILE A 4 -37.65 -46.43 24.40
CA ILE A 4 -37.97 -45.10 23.83
C ILE A 4 -37.43 -43.98 24.74
N ARG A 5 -37.37 -44.21 26.06
CA ARG A 5 -36.89 -43.20 27.03
C ARG A 5 -35.37 -43.05 27.00
N THR A 6 -34.64 -44.13 26.71
CA THR A 6 -33.17 -44.09 26.55
C THR A 6 -32.75 -43.43 25.24
N LEU A 7 -33.53 -43.59 24.16
CA LEU A 7 -33.27 -42.95 22.87
C LEU A 7 -33.47 -41.42 22.93
N ALA A 8 -34.52 -40.96 23.61
CA ALA A 8 -34.78 -39.53 23.81
C ALA A 8 -33.69 -38.84 24.67
N GLY A 9 -33.13 -39.55 25.66
CA GLY A 9 -32.04 -39.04 26.50
C GLY A 9 -30.72 -38.79 25.76
N LEU A 10 -30.49 -39.47 24.62
CA LEU A 10 -29.27 -39.33 23.82
C LEU A 10 -29.42 -38.29 22.68
N LEU A 11 -30.66 -38.02 22.26
CA LEU A 11 -30.98 -37.07 21.19
C LEU A 11 -30.87 -35.60 21.65
N VAL A 12 -31.22 -35.31 22.90
CA VAL A 12 -31.15 -33.97 23.50
C VAL A 12 -29.72 -33.42 23.63
N PRO A 13 -28.71 -34.15 24.12
CA PRO A 13 -27.34 -33.64 24.16
C PRO A 13 -26.72 -33.51 22.76
N LEU A 14 -27.14 -34.35 21.81
CA LEU A 14 -26.66 -34.29 20.43
C LEU A 14 -27.14 -33.00 19.73
N SER A 15 -28.40 -32.60 19.91
CA SER A 15 -28.89 -31.34 19.34
C SER A 15 -28.26 -30.10 19.98
N LEU A 16 -27.98 -30.15 21.29
CA LEU A 16 -27.36 -29.05 22.02
C LEU A 16 -25.90 -28.81 21.58
N SER A 17 -25.15 -29.88 21.36
CA SER A 17 -23.77 -29.82 20.86
C SER A 17 -23.69 -29.28 19.43
N ILE A 18 -24.59 -29.70 18.54
CA ILE A 18 -24.68 -29.17 17.16
C ILE A 18 -24.98 -27.66 17.18
N SER A 19 -25.86 -27.20 18.07
CA SER A 19 -26.19 -25.78 18.22
C SER A 19 -24.98 -24.94 18.66
N LEU A 20 -24.17 -25.45 19.61
CA LEU A 20 -22.95 -24.78 20.06
C LEU A 20 -21.88 -24.68 18.96
N ILE A 21 -21.67 -25.75 18.19
CA ILE A 21 -20.73 -25.73 17.06
C ILE A 21 -21.16 -24.70 16.00
N SER A 22 -22.46 -24.63 15.70
CA SER A 22 -23.01 -23.67 14.75
C SER A 22 -22.78 -22.22 15.18
N LEU A 23 -23.03 -21.91 16.46
CA LEU A 23 -22.79 -20.57 17.01
C LEU A 23 -21.31 -20.19 16.95
N CYS A 24 -20.42 -21.14 17.23
CA CYS A 24 -18.97 -20.92 17.19
C CYS A 24 -18.47 -20.67 15.75
N LEU A 25 -19.01 -21.39 14.77
CA LEU A 25 -18.72 -21.19 13.34
C LEU A 25 -19.18 -19.81 12.85
N ILE A 26 -20.39 -19.38 13.24
CA ILE A 26 -20.93 -18.06 12.87
C ILE A 26 -20.05 -16.95 13.45
N PHE A 27 -19.65 -17.05 14.72
CA PHE A 27 -18.77 -16.07 15.36
C PHE A 27 -17.40 -15.98 14.67
N PHE A 28 -16.84 -17.11 14.27
CA PHE A 28 -15.58 -17.16 13.53
C PHE A 28 -15.70 -16.49 12.15
N LEU A 29 -16.78 -16.75 11.42
CA LEU A 29 -17.04 -16.12 10.12
C LEU A 29 -17.22 -14.61 10.23
N VAL A 30 -17.95 -14.11 11.23
CA VAL A 30 -18.12 -12.68 11.47
C VAL A 30 -16.76 -12.00 11.70
N LYS A 31 -15.86 -12.62 12.47
CA LYS A 31 -14.52 -12.07 12.72
C LYS A 31 -13.60 -12.11 11.49
N VAL A 32 -13.79 -13.09 10.60
CA VAL A 32 -13.06 -13.18 9.33
C VAL A 32 -13.54 -12.12 8.34
N ILE A 33 -14.85 -11.86 8.28
CA ILE A 33 -15.47 -10.86 7.38
C ILE A 33 -15.19 -9.43 7.87
N ASN A 34 -15.17 -9.20 9.19
CA ASN A 34 -14.95 -7.89 9.78
C ASN A 34 -13.47 -7.48 9.87
N LYS A 35 -12.55 -8.19 9.21
CA LYS A 35 -11.22 -7.63 9.00
C LYS A 35 -11.40 -6.42 8.09
N PRO A 36 -10.87 -5.24 8.43
CA PRO A 36 -10.82 -4.16 7.47
C PRO A 36 -10.05 -4.69 6.27
N PHE A 37 -10.75 -4.87 5.15
CA PHE A 37 -10.12 -5.11 3.87
C PHE A 37 -9.29 -3.85 3.63
N LEU A 38 -7.99 -3.93 3.91
CA LEU A 38 -7.03 -2.93 3.45
C LEU A 38 -6.97 -3.11 1.95
N ILE A 39 -7.94 -2.50 1.27
CA ILE A 39 -7.80 -2.04 -0.10
C ILE A 39 -6.65 -1.03 -0.04
N SER A 40 -5.42 -1.54 -0.12
CA SER A 40 -4.46 -0.83 -0.94
C SER A 40 -5.14 -0.79 -2.31
N PRO A 41 -5.46 0.39 -2.86
CA PRO A 41 -5.81 0.45 -4.27
C PRO A 41 -4.57 -0.08 -4.99
N LEU A 42 -4.60 -1.36 -5.37
CA LEU A 42 -3.85 -1.83 -6.52
C LEU A 42 -4.36 -0.91 -7.62
N THR A 43 -3.49 -0.01 -8.03
CA THR A 43 -3.75 0.98 -9.05
C THR A 43 -4.43 0.27 -10.21
N LEU A 44 -5.74 0.54 -10.32
CA LEU A 44 -6.40 0.72 -11.59
C LEU A 44 -5.36 1.36 -12.53
N PRO A 45 -5.18 0.89 -13.76
CA PRO A 45 -4.44 1.68 -14.73
C PRO A 45 -5.21 3.00 -14.83
N PHE A 46 -4.79 3.99 -14.04
CA PHE A 46 -5.22 5.36 -14.16
C PHE A 46 -4.55 5.78 -15.45
N LEU A 47 -5.24 5.47 -16.55
CA LEU A 47 -5.15 6.19 -17.79
C LEU A 47 -5.53 7.61 -17.41
N SER A 48 -4.54 8.35 -16.91
CA SER A 48 -4.51 9.80 -16.99
C SER A 48 -4.71 10.09 -18.48
N ASP A 49 -5.93 10.47 -18.84
CA ASP A 49 -6.24 11.13 -20.08
C ASP A 49 -5.48 12.48 -20.09
N THR A 50 -4.18 12.39 -20.36
CA THR A 50 -3.31 13.45 -20.83
C THR A 50 -2.24 12.71 -21.60
N ILE A 51 -2.54 12.47 -22.88
CA ILE A 51 -1.64 11.91 -23.88
C ILE A 51 -0.48 12.91 -24.05
N ASN A 52 0.48 12.83 -23.14
CA ASN A 52 1.85 13.24 -23.33
C ASN A 52 2.63 11.94 -23.14
N ASN A 53 2.81 11.18 -24.22
CA ASN A 53 3.61 9.95 -24.26
C ASN A 53 5.09 10.30 -24.03
N ASP A 54 5.40 10.81 -22.85
CA ASP A 54 6.73 11.18 -22.46
C ASP A 54 7.39 9.93 -21.89
N THR A 55 8.26 9.32 -22.69
CA THR A 55 8.99 8.10 -22.33
C THR A 55 9.66 8.20 -20.95
N SER A 56 10.08 9.41 -20.55
CA SER A 56 10.71 9.66 -19.25
C SER A 56 9.75 9.50 -18.06
N ILE A 57 8.46 9.80 -18.23
CA ILE A 57 7.45 9.60 -17.18
C ILE A 57 7.14 8.12 -17.04
N ILE A 58 6.92 7.41 -18.15
CA ILE A 58 6.62 5.97 -18.15
C ILE A 58 7.78 5.16 -17.52
N GLU A 59 9.03 5.51 -17.86
CA GLU A 59 10.21 4.91 -17.26
C GLU A 59 10.29 5.18 -15.75
N LEU A 60 10.02 6.43 -15.34
CA LEU A 60 9.99 6.80 -13.94
C LEU A 60 8.93 6.03 -13.16
N GLU A 61 7.71 5.91 -13.69
CA GLU A 61 6.62 5.16 -13.06
C GLU A 61 7.01 3.71 -12.83
N LYS A 62 7.59 3.07 -13.85
CA LYS A 62 8.11 1.70 -13.73
C LYS A 62 9.16 1.59 -12.63
N LEU A 63 10.12 2.51 -12.58
CA LEU A 63 11.17 2.51 -11.56
C LEU A 63 10.60 2.71 -10.14
N LEU A 64 9.61 3.60 -9.98
CA LEU A 64 8.94 3.81 -8.69
C LEU A 64 8.19 2.56 -8.25
N GLN A 65 7.50 1.88 -9.17
CA GLN A 65 6.81 0.61 -8.91
C GLN A 65 7.78 -0.51 -8.54
N ASP A 66 8.87 -0.68 -9.31
CA ASP A 66 9.90 -1.69 -9.06
C ASP A 66 10.53 -1.52 -7.67
N LYS A 67 10.70 -0.27 -7.22
CA LYS A 67 11.23 0.07 -5.89
C LYS A 67 10.18 0.15 -4.79
N LYS A 68 8.90 -0.11 -5.11
CA LYS A 68 7.75 -0.05 -4.19
C LYS A 68 7.58 1.32 -3.51
N ILE A 69 7.85 2.40 -4.24
CA ILE A 69 7.68 3.78 -3.76
C ILE A 69 6.28 4.26 -4.18
N SER A 70 5.43 4.54 -3.21
CA SER A 70 4.06 5.03 -3.45
C SER A 70 4.04 6.53 -3.73
N TYR A 71 3.36 6.93 -4.81
CA TYR A 71 3.19 8.32 -5.22
C TYR A 71 1.73 8.63 -5.56
N ILE A 72 1.38 9.91 -5.50
CA ILE A 72 0.06 10.47 -5.83
C ILE A 72 0.07 11.00 -7.27
N ASN A 73 1.08 11.80 -7.61
CA ASN A 73 1.15 12.47 -8.89
C ASN A 73 2.61 12.67 -9.35
N ILE A 74 2.80 12.74 -10.66
CA ILE A 74 4.08 13.05 -11.32
C ILE A 74 3.84 14.17 -12.32
N ASN A 75 4.49 15.32 -12.08
CA ASN A 75 4.42 16.47 -12.96
C ASN A 75 5.78 16.75 -13.58
N LYS A 76 5.82 16.89 -14.91
CA LYS A 76 7.03 17.32 -15.61
C LYS A 76 7.07 18.84 -15.75
N ILE A 77 8.12 19.46 -15.21
CA ILE A 77 8.38 20.90 -15.33
C ILE A 77 9.70 21.08 -16.08
N SER A 78 9.60 21.29 -17.39
CA SER A 78 10.74 21.46 -18.30
C SER A 78 11.75 20.31 -18.24
N LYS A 79 12.79 20.43 -17.40
CA LYS A 79 13.89 19.46 -17.23
C LYS A 79 13.89 18.80 -15.84
N SER A 80 12.83 19.02 -15.07
CA SER A 80 12.64 18.43 -13.74
C SER A 80 11.34 17.65 -13.72
N LEU A 81 11.31 16.58 -12.95
CA LEU A 81 10.10 15.83 -12.64
C LEU A 81 9.83 16.03 -11.15
N VAL A 82 8.62 16.44 -10.83
CA VAL A 82 8.13 16.65 -9.47
C VAL A 82 7.19 15.51 -9.14
N ILE A 83 7.51 14.77 -8.09
CA ILE A 83 6.78 13.60 -7.63
C ILE A 83 6.17 13.95 -6.28
N GLU A 84 4.86 13.79 -6.17
CA GLU A 84 4.15 13.93 -4.89
C GLU A 84 4.00 12.55 -4.26
N LEU A 85 4.56 12.34 -3.07
CA LEU A 85 4.53 11.03 -2.40
C LEU A 85 3.28 10.88 -1.52
N THR A 86 2.77 9.65 -1.38
CA THR A 86 1.51 9.39 -0.64
C THR A 86 1.60 9.76 0.84
N ASN A 87 2.74 9.49 1.48
CA ASN A 87 2.95 9.62 2.93
C ASN A 87 4.06 10.62 3.27
N SER A 88 4.47 11.45 2.32
CA SER A 88 5.64 12.31 2.48
C SER A 88 5.50 13.59 1.67
N GLY A 89 6.53 14.43 1.70
CA GLY A 89 6.59 15.65 0.90
C GLY A 89 6.80 15.42 -0.59
N GLU A 90 7.09 16.51 -1.28
CA GLU A 90 7.41 16.49 -2.70
C GLU A 90 8.87 16.11 -2.96
N VAL A 91 9.11 15.38 -4.05
CA VAL A 91 10.45 15.01 -4.51
C VAL A 91 10.69 15.63 -5.87
N ILE A 92 11.82 16.30 -6.03
CA ILE A 92 12.22 16.91 -7.31
C ILE A 92 13.42 16.15 -7.84
N ILE A 93 13.28 15.58 -9.03
CA ILE A 93 14.37 14.88 -9.74
C ILE A 93 14.69 15.59 -11.05
N SER A 94 15.93 15.43 -11.52
CA SER A 94 16.37 15.99 -12.81
C SER A 94 16.13 15.00 -13.92
N SER A 95 15.50 15.44 -15.01
CA SER A 95 15.40 14.65 -16.25
C SER A 95 16.72 14.56 -17.02
N GLN A 96 17.76 15.30 -16.60
CA GLN A 96 19.08 15.29 -17.25
C GLN A 96 20.05 14.29 -16.63
N LYS A 97 19.76 13.80 -15.42
CA LYS A 97 20.56 12.78 -14.71
C LYS A 97 19.91 11.41 -14.91
N GLU A 98 20.70 10.36 -14.73
CA GLU A 98 20.22 8.98 -14.85
C GLU A 98 19.13 8.71 -13.79
N LEU A 99 17.97 8.21 -14.24
CA LEU A 99 16.78 8.08 -13.39
C LEU A 99 16.96 6.98 -12.34
N ASN A 100 17.51 5.82 -12.70
CA ASN A 100 17.64 4.69 -11.76
C ASN A 100 18.52 5.04 -10.56
N THR A 101 19.59 5.81 -10.77
CA THR A 101 20.49 6.31 -9.73
C THR A 101 19.77 7.29 -8.80
N GLN A 102 18.98 8.20 -9.36
CA GLN A 102 18.17 9.13 -8.57
C GLN A 102 17.09 8.41 -7.76
N ILE A 103 16.41 7.43 -8.33
CA ILE A 103 15.38 6.64 -7.63
C ILE A 103 16.00 5.72 -6.56
N SER A 104 17.18 5.16 -6.81
CA SER A 104 17.91 4.41 -5.78
C SER A 104 18.36 5.32 -4.63
N SER A 105 18.77 6.55 -4.94
CA SER A 105 19.10 7.57 -3.93
C SER A 105 17.86 7.98 -3.13
N LEU A 106 16.73 8.18 -3.80
CA LEU A 106 15.44 8.44 -3.17
C LEU A 106 15.07 7.32 -2.19
N GLN A 107 15.13 6.06 -2.64
CA GLN A 107 14.81 4.90 -1.81
C GLN A 107 15.67 4.86 -0.53
N TYR A 108 16.98 5.08 -0.66
CA TYR A 108 17.89 5.14 0.47
C TYR A 108 17.53 6.25 1.45
N LEU A 109 17.25 7.46 0.94
CA LEU A 109 16.89 8.61 1.79
C LEU A 109 15.56 8.40 2.49
N LEU A 110 14.55 7.87 1.79
CA LEU A 110 13.25 7.53 2.39
C LEU A 110 13.39 6.49 3.51
N ALA A 111 14.17 5.44 3.28
CA ALA A 111 14.44 4.42 4.30
C ALA A 111 15.12 5.05 5.53
N ARG A 112 16.13 5.90 5.30
CA ARG A 112 16.85 6.58 6.37
C ARG A 112 15.96 7.53 7.17
N LEU A 113 15.19 8.38 6.50
CA LEU A 113 14.26 9.32 7.15
C LEU A 113 13.19 8.58 7.96
N THR A 114 12.67 7.47 7.42
CA THR A 114 11.75 6.58 8.14
C THR A 114 12.38 6.00 9.41
N MET A 115 13.63 5.51 9.34
CA MET A 115 14.35 4.98 10.51
C MET A 115 14.65 6.07 11.55
N GLU A 116 14.92 7.29 11.09
CA GLU A 116 15.13 8.45 11.96
C GLU A 116 13.81 9.03 12.50
N GLY A 117 12.66 8.56 12.02
CA GLY A 117 11.33 9.09 12.39
C GLY A 117 11.12 10.54 11.97
N LYS A 118 11.76 10.98 10.88
CA LYS A 118 11.71 12.37 10.39
C LYS A 118 10.82 12.50 9.16
N ASP A 119 9.87 13.42 9.24
CA ASP A 119 9.08 13.86 8.10
C ASP A 119 9.81 14.96 7.33
N PHE A 120 9.57 15.01 6.02
CA PHE A 120 10.08 16.07 5.16
C PHE A 120 8.96 16.69 4.33
N LEU A 121 9.12 17.98 4.04
CA LEU A 121 8.26 18.76 3.16
C LEU A 121 8.72 18.67 1.70
N ARG A 122 10.04 18.70 1.48
CA ARG A 122 10.63 18.69 0.13
C ARG A 122 11.98 17.98 0.13
N LEU A 123 12.23 17.20 -0.92
CA LEU A 123 13.50 16.53 -1.17
C LEU A 123 13.94 16.76 -2.62
N ASP A 124 15.04 17.50 -2.81
CA ASP A 124 15.55 17.89 -4.12
C ASP A 124 16.81 17.08 -4.46
N LEU A 125 16.70 16.21 -5.46
CA LEU A 125 17.75 15.31 -5.96
C LEU A 125 18.47 15.85 -7.19
N ARG A 126 18.17 17.08 -7.61
CA ARG A 126 18.83 17.67 -8.80
C ARG A 126 20.31 17.99 -8.56
N PHE A 127 20.71 18.14 -7.30
CA PHE A 127 22.08 18.45 -6.89
C PHE A 127 22.88 17.18 -6.58
N ASP A 128 24.20 17.28 -6.52
CA ASP A 128 25.06 16.14 -6.16
C ASP A 128 24.94 15.76 -4.68
N LYS A 129 24.60 16.75 -3.85
CA LYS A 129 24.19 16.57 -2.46
C LYS A 129 22.70 16.88 -2.38
N PRO A 130 21.84 15.87 -2.14
CA PRO A 130 20.40 16.07 -1.98
C PRO A 130 20.09 17.12 -0.93
N VAL A 131 19.12 17.99 -1.22
CA VAL A 131 18.64 19.02 -0.29
C VAL A 131 17.32 18.55 0.31
N ILE A 132 17.23 18.53 1.64
CA ILE A 132 16.06 18.06 2.38
C ILE A 132 15.52 19.20 3.23
N VAL A 133 14.24 19.50 3.08
CA VAL A 133 13.50 20.45 3.91
C VAL A 133 12.62 19.64 4.85
N LEU A 134 12.92 19.67 6.14
CA LEU A 134 12.16 18.97 7.18
C LEU A 134 10.90 19.75 7.58
N ARG A 135 9.94 19.04 8.17
CA ARG A 135 8.76 19.64 8.81
C ARG A 135 9.06 20.06 10.23
#